data_AF-A0A7X7LFY9-F1
#
_entry.id   AF-A0A7X7LFY9-F1
#
_cell.length_a   1.000
_cell.length_b   1.000
_cell.length_c   1.000
_cell.angle_alpha   90.00
_cell.angle_beta   90.00
_cell.angle_gamma   90.00
#
_symmetry.space_group_name_H-M   'P 1'
#
loop_
_entity.id
_entity.type
_entity.pdbx_description
1 polymer ?
#
loop_
_entity_poly.entity_id
_entity_poly.type
_entity_poly.pdbx_seq_one_letter_code
_entity_poly.pdbx_strand_id
1 'polypeptide(L)'
;LWQKQSFLKTTEGNVVHYGFIEAFIEELGTQYNIKEIAFDRWGAVQMTQNLEGLGFTVVPFGQGFKDMSPPTKELMKLTLEEKIAHGGQPVLRWMMDSIFIRTDPAGNIKPDKEKSTERIDGAVALIMALDRAIRNDSNSGSIYDQRGILIL
;
A
#
# COMPACT_ATOMS: atom_id res chain seq x y z
N LEU A 1 -1.93 21.12 -7.82
CA LEU A 1 -2.89 21.39 -6.73
C LEU A 1 -2.50 20.62 -5.45
N TRP A 2 -2.54 19.28 -5.46
CA TRP A 2 -2.31 18.45 -4.27
C TRP A 2 -0.96 18.62 -3.57
N GLN A 3 0.12 18.89 -4.31
CA GLN A 3 1.41 19.26 -3.71
C GLN A 3 1.30 20.51 -2.82
N LYS A 4 0.62 21.57 -3.30
CA LYS A 4 0.38 22.80 -2.53
C LYS A 4 -0.52 22.59 -1.31
N GLN A 5 -1.32 21.52 -1.33
CA GLN A 5 -2.21 21.12 -0.24
C GLN A 5 -1.57 20.04 0.66
N SER A 6 -0.28 19.72 0.46
CA SER A 6 0.46 18.71 1.22
C SER A 6 -0.10 17.28 1.15
N PHE A 7 -0.96 16.98 0.15
CA PHE A 7 -1.46 15.62 -0.08
C PHE A 7 -0.49 14.73 -0.85
N LEU A 8 0.54 15.32 -1.48
CA LEU A 8 1.60 14.62 -2.20
C LEU A 8 2.95 15.25 -1.88
N LYS A 9 3.92 14.41 -1.53
CA LYS A 9 5.34 14.77 -1.55
C LYS A 9 5.86 14.56 -2.98
N THR A 10 6.63 15.51 -3.47
CA THR A 10 7.23 15.48 -4.81
C THR A 10 8.75 15.51 -4.67
N THR A 11 9.45 14.68 -5.43
CA THR A 11 10.91 14.77 -5.58
C THR A 11 11.26 15.77 -6.68
N GLU A 12 12.45 16.37 -6.61
CA GLU A 12 12.96 17.20 -7.71
C GLU A 12 13.33 16.32 -8.92
N GLY A 13 13.13 16.85 -10.12
CA GLY A 13 13.42 16.15 -11.38
C GLY A 13 12.31 15.21 -11.87
N ASN A 14 12.60 14.50 -12.98
CA ASN A 14 11.65 13.62 -13.68
C ASN A 14 11.95 12.12 -13.48
N VAL A 15 12.87 11.78 -12.57
CA VAL A 15 13.29 10.40 -12.30
C VAL A 15 12.92 10.04 -10.86
N VAL A 16 12.57 8.78 -10.63
CA VAL A 16 12.33 8.25 -9.28
C VAL A 16 13.60 8.35 -8.46
N HIS A 17 13.58 9.16 -7.41
CA HIS A 17 14.73 9.34 -6.52
C HIS A 17 14.68 8.32 -5.37
N TYR A 18 15.26 7.13 -5.59
CA TYR A 18 15.20 6.02 -4.63
C TYR A 18 15.68 6.39 -3.23
N GLY A 19 16.78 7.15 -3.10
CA GLY A 19 17.29 7.58 -1.79
C GLY A 19 16.32 8.48 -1.01
N PHE A 20 15.41 9.18 -1.70
CA PHE A 20 14.37 9.96 -1.01
C PHE A 20 13.29 9.03 -0.43
N ILE A 21 12.95 7.97 -1.17
CA ILE A 21 11.99 6.96 -0.72
C ILE A 21 12.57 6.18 0.46
N GLU A 22 13.85 5.81 0.40
CA GLU A 22 14.56 5.11 1.49
C GLU A 22 14.59 5.95 2.77
N ALA A 23 15.02 7.22 2.67
CA ALA A 23 15.02 8.14 3.82
C ALA A 23 13.61 8.36 4.39
N PHE A 24 12.59 8.40 3.53
CA PHE A 24 11.21 8.54 3.97
C PHE A 24 10.70 7.27 4.69
N ILE A 25 11.07 6.08 4.22
CA ILE A 25 10.75 4.82 4.91
C ILE A 25 11.49 4.73 6.25
N GLU A 26 12.74 5.17 6.32
CA GLU A 26 13.50 5.24 7.57
C GLU A 26 12.82 6.16 8.59
N GLU A 27 12.40 7.36 8.16
CA GLU A 27 11.63 8.28 9.00
C GLU A 27 10.34 7.62 9.53
N LEU A 28 9.61 6.90 8.69
CA LEU A 28 8.43 6.14 9.11
C LEU A 28 8.78 5.01 10.09
N GLY A 29 9.94 4.38 9.95
CA GLY A 29 10.44 3.36 10.90
C GLY A 29 10.70 3.91 12.30
N THR A 30 10.92 5.21 12.44
CA THR A 30 11.04 5.86 13.77
C THR A 30 9.68 6.09 14.43
N GLN A 31 8.61 6.17 13.65
CA GLN A 31 7.24 6.45 14.12
C GLN A 31 6.40 5.19 14.27
N TYR A 32 6.63 4.21 13.41
CA TYR A 32 5.85 2.98 13.31
C TYR A 32 6.74 1.75 13.48
N ASN A 33 6.19 0.72 14.13
CA ASN A 33 6.80 -0.61 14.15
C ASN A 33 6.49 -1.32 12.82
N ILE A 34 7.18 -0.93 11.75
CA ILE A 34 6.99 -1.48 10.41
C ILE A 34 7.33 -2.97 10.44
N LYS A 35 6.32 -3.82 10.27
CA LYS A 35 6.49 -5.28 10.26
C LYS A 35 7.04 -5.76 8.94
N GLU A 36 6.43 -5.33 7.85
CA GLU A 36 6.80 -5.74 6.52
C GLU A 36 6.53 -4.64 5.50
N ILE A 37 7.36 -4.59 4.45
CA ILE A 37 7.21 -3.68 3.32
C ILE A 37 7.00 -4.53 2.07
N ALA A 38 5.78 -4.53 1.53
CA ALA A 38 5.52 -5.18 0.25
C ALA A 38 5.99 -4.31 -0.92
N PHE A 39 6.62 -4.92 -1.92
CA PHE A 39 7.08 -4.23 -3.13
C PHE A 39 6.79 -5.03 -4.40
N ASP A 40 6.69 -4.36 -5.55
CA ASP A 40 6.59 -5.04 -6.83
C ASP A 40 7.95 -5.66 -7.23
N ARG A 41 7.95 -6.98 -7.36
CA ARG A 41 9.14 -7.79 -7.67
C ARG A 41 9.85 -7.42 -8.98
N TRP A 42 9.18 -6.74 -9.91
CA TRP A 42 9.75 -6.40 -11.22
C TRP A 42 10.58 -5.11 -11.25
N GLY A 43 10.58 -4.31 -10.18
CA GLY A 43 11.14 -2.96 -10.25
C GLY A 43 11.57 -2.35 -8.92
N ALA A 44 12.46 -2.99 -8.16
CA ALA A 44 13.09 -2.35 -6.99
C ALA A 44 14.32 -3.07 -6.41
N VAL A 45 15.01 -3.96 -7.15
CA VAL A 45 16.02 -4.88 -6.56
C VAL A 45 17.07 -4.18 -5.70
N GLN A 46 17.62 -3.05 -6.14
CA GLN A 46 18.61 -2.28 -5.37
C GLN A 46 18.01 -1.68 -4.09
N MET A 47 16.80 -1.13 -4.18
CA MET A 47 16.10 -0.54 -3.04
C MET A 47 15.74 -1.60 -2.00
N THR A 48 15.37 -2.81 -2.43
CA THR A 48 15.12 -3.95 -1.55
C THR A 48 16.36 -4.27 -0.71
N GLN A 49 17.54 -4.37 -1.34
CA GLN A 49 18.80 -4.64 -0.63
C GLN A 49 19.14 -3.54 0.38
N ASN A 50 18.92 -2.27 0.01
CA ASN A 50 19.18 -1.15 0.90
C ASN A 50 18.25 -1.18 2.12
N LEU A 51 16.95 -1.41 1.91
CA LEU A 51 15.96 -1.51 3.00
C LEU A 51 16.22 -2.72 3.91
N GLU A 52 16.62 -3.87 3.35
CA GLU A 52 17.04 -5.03 4.14
C GLU A 52 18.30 -4.70 4.96
N GLY A 53 19.26 -3.97 4.40
CA GLY A 53 20.45 -3.48 5.11
C GLY A 53 20.14 -2.53 6.26
N LEU A 54 19.01 -1.81 6.20
CA LEU A 54 18.47 -0.99 7.30
C LEU A 54 17.68 -1.80 8.34
N GLY A 55 17.54 -3.12 8.14
CA GLY A 55 16.84 -4.02 9.06
C GLY A 55 15.34 -4.17 8.81
N PHE A 56 14.81 -3.62 7.70
CA PHE A 56 13.41 -3.83 7.33
C PHE A 56 13.19 -5.21 6.73
N THR A 57 12.02 -5.81 7.02
CA THR A 57 11.57 -7.02 6.32
C THR A 57 10.85 -6.61 5.05
N VAL A 58 11.41 -6.95 3.90
CA VAL A 58 10.89 -6.56 2.60
C VAL A 58 10.36 -7.79 1.87
N VAL A 59 9.12 -7.73 1.38
CA VAL A 59 8.41 -8.91 0.84
C VAL A 59 8.04 -8.69 -0.62
N PRO A 60 8.53 -9.53 -1.56
CA PRO A 60 8.17 -9.41 -2.97
C PRO A 60 6.70 -9.76 -3.17
N PHE A 61 5.99 -8.90 -3.89
CA PHE A 61 4.58 -9.05 -4.20
C PHE A 61 4.36 -9.17 -5.70
N GLY A 62 3.53 -10.14 -6.11
CA GLY A 62 3.20 -10.32 -7.51
C GLY A 62 2.04 -9.44 -7.98
N GLN A 63 2.20 -8.78 -9.12
CA GLN A 63 1.13 -7.97 -9.73
C GLN A 63 0.11 -8.80 -10.54
N GLY A 64 0.17 -10.13 -10.47
CA GLY A 64 -0.71 -11.04 -11.21
C GLY A 64 -2.00 -11.37 -10.45
N PHE A 65 -2.98 -11.96 -11.15
CA PHE A 65 -4.27 -12.36 -10.56
C PHE A 65 -4.14 -13.24 -9.31
N LYS A 66 -3.17 -14.15 -9.28
CA LYS A 66 -2.93 -15.05 -8.14
C LYS A 66 -2.74 -14.29 -6.83
N ASP A 67 -1.91 -13.25 -6.85
CA ASP A 67 -1.50 -12.53 -5.65
C ASP A 67 -2.43 -11.33 -5.39
N MET A 68 -2.93 -10.67 -6.44
CA MET A 68 -3.82 -9.50 -6.33
C MET A 68 -5.27 -9.83 -5.99
N SER A 69 -5.79 -10.98 -6.43
CA SER A 69 -7.23 -11.29 -6.31
C SER A 69 -7.73 -11.38 -4.87
N PRO A 70 -7.08 -12.14 -3.96
CA PRO A 70 -7.53 -12.21 -2.57
C PRO A 70 -7.62 -10.85 -1.87
N PRO A 71 -6.57 -10.01 -1.84
CA PRO A 71 -6.64 -8.72 -1.15
C PRO A 71 -7.55 -7.71 -1.87
N THR A 72 -7.70 -7.78 -3.19
CA THR A 72 -8.65 -6.92 -3.91
C THR A 72 -10.09 -7.24 -3.52
N LYS A 73 -10.44 -8.53 -3.40
CA LYS A 73 -11.78 -8.96 -2.95
C LYS A 73 -12.04 -8.52 -1.51
N GLU A 74 -11.06 -8.65 -0.63
CA GLU A 74 -11.20 -8.19 0.76
C GLU A 74 -11.33 -6.67 0.84
N LEU A 75 -10.56 -5.92 0.05
CA LEU A 75 -10.69 -4.46 -0.02
C LEU A 75 -12.11 -4.04 -0.42
N MET A 76 -12.69 -4.68 -1.44
CA MET A 76 -14.07 -4.42 -1.87
C MET A 76 -15.06 -4.73 -0.75
N LYS A 77 -14.92 -5.86 -0.07
CA LYS A 77 -15.76 -6.24 1.08
C LYS A 77 -15.66 -5.21 2.21
N LEU A 78 -14.46 -4.86 2.65
CA LEU A 78 -14.24 -3.87 3.71
C LEU A 78 -14.77 -2.49 3.35
N THR A 79 -14.72 -2.12 2.06
CA THR A 79 -15.32 -0.87 1.56
C THR A 79 -16.84 -0.89 1.72
N LEU A 80 -17.50 -1.97 1.31
CA LEU A 80 -18.95 -2.13 1.44
C LEU A 80 -19.42 -2.23 2.89
N GLU A 81 -18.58 -2.78 3.77
CA GLU A 81 -18.82 -2.83 5.22
C GLU A 81 -18.48 -1.52 5.94
N GLU A 82 -17.99 -0.49 5.23
CA GLU A 82 -17.53 0.78 5.79
C GLU A 82 -16.41 0.62 6.85
N LYS A 83 -15.57 -0.42 6.71
CA LYS A 83 -14.51 -0.77 7.67
C LYS A 83 -13.12 -0.28 7.27
N ILE A 84 -13.02 0.64 6.31
CA ILE A 84 -11.73 1.20 5.87
C ILE A 84 -11.56 2.62 6.39
N ALA A 85 -10.58 2.82 7.27
CA ALA A 85 -10.14 4.13 7.71
C ALA A 85 -9.03 4.69 6.80
N HIS A 86 -9.40 5.27 5.65
CA HIS A 86 -8.45 5.83 4.67
C HIS A 86 -8.25 7.36 4.79
N GLY A 87 -8.81 7.99 5.83
CA GLY A 87 -8.57 9.40 6.18
C GLY A 87 -9.07 10.44 5.17
N GLY A 88 -9.94 10.06 4.23
CA GLY A 88 -10.49 11.01 3.23
C GLY A 88 -9.45 11.56 2.25
N GLN A 89 -8.30 10.89 2.08
CA GLN A 89 -7.21 11.37 1.24
C GLN A 89 -7.68 11.54 -0.23
N PRO A 90 -7.61 12.75 -0.83
CA PRO A 90 -8.26 13.04 -2.11
C PRO A 90 -7.57 12.43 -3.32
N VAL A 91 -6.27 12.16 -3.23
CA VAL A 91 -5.48 11.47 -4.27
C VAL A 91 -5.83 10.00 -4.33
N LEU A 92 -5.94 9.32 -3.18
CA LEU A 92 -6.37 7.93 -3.08
C LEU A 92 -7.81 7.80 -3.59
N ARG A 93 -8.69 8.73 -3.23
CA ARG A 93 -10.06 8.79 -3.78
C ARG A 93 -10.04 8.85 -5.30
N TRP A 94 -9.28 9.78 -5.87
CA TRP A 94 -9.14 9.91 -7.31
C TRP A 94 -8.53 8.66 -7.99
N MET A 95 -7.56 8.00 -7.35
CA MET A 95 -7.00 6.74 -7.83
C MET A 95 -8.03 5.60 -7.81
N MET A 96 -8.89 5.56 -6.78
CA MET A 96 -9.99 4.60 -6.70
C MET A 96 -11.06 4.87 -7.76
N ASP A 97 -11.38 6.14 -8.04
CA ASP A 97 -12.30 6.51 -9.13
C ASP A 97 -11.72 6.15 -10.52
N SER A 98 -10.41 6.00 -10.62
CA SER A 98 -9.69 5.68 -11.87
C SER A 98 -9.46 4.19 -12.08
N ILE A 99 -9.74 3.34 -11.09
CA ILE A 99 -9.40 1.92 -11.12
C ILE A 99 -10.36 1.15 -12.03
N PHE A 100 -9.83 0.25 -12.85
CA PHE A 100 -10.64 -0.74 -13.57
C PHE A 100 -10.38 -2.13 -13.00
N ILE A 101 -11.43 -2.89 -12.72
CA ILE A 101 -11.28 -4.26 -12.22
C ILE A 101 -11.32 -5.22 -13.41
N ARG A 102 -10.17 -5.85 -13.70
CA ARG A 102 -10.09 -6.92 -14.69
C ARG A 102 -10.42 -8.24 -14.01
N THR A 103 -11.18 -9.09 -14.71
CA THR A 103 -11.53 -10.44 -14.25
C THR A 103 -10.95 -11.47 -15.22
N ASP A 104 -10.33 -12.52 -14.70
CA ASP A 104 -9.86 -13.66 -15.51
C ASP A 104 -10.97 -14.72 -15.69
N PRO A 105 -10.80 -15.71 -16.60
CA PRO A 105 -11.79 -16.77 -16.79
C PRO A 105 -12.08 -17.63 -15.56
N ALA A 106 -11.20 -17.62 -14.55
CA ALA A 106 -11.37 -18.35 -13.29
C ALA A 106 -12.12 -17.51 -12.23
N GLY A 107 -12.53 -16.28 -12.54
CA GLY A 107 -13.21 -15.38 -11.60
C GLY A 107 -12.27 -14.70 -10.60
N ASN A 108 -10.96 -14.69 -10.87
CA ASN A 108 -10.02 -13.86 -10.13
C ASN A 108 -10.09 -12.43 -10.64
N ILE A 109 -9.92 -11.47 -9.72
CA ILE A 109 -9.95 -10.06 -10.06
C ILE A 109 -8.58 -9.44 -9.81
N LYS A 110 -8.27 -8.36 -10.51
CA LYS A 110 -7.13 -7.50 -10.18
C LYS A 110 -7.39 -6.06 -10.59
N PRO A 111 -6.77 -5.08 -9.92
CA PRO A 111 -6.77 -3.72 -10.42
C PRO A 111 -6.01 -3.63 -11.75
N ASP A 112 -6.51 -2.82 -12.65
CA ASP A 112 -5.93 -2.56 -13.96
C ASP A 112 -6.13 -1.09 -14.33
N LYS A 113 -5.25 -0.62 -15.22
CA LYS A 113 -5.23 0.74 -15.76
C LYS A 113 -5.77 0.78 -17.19
N GLU A 114 -6.15 -0.35 -17.78
CA GLU A 114 -6.53 -0.52 -19.20
C GLU A 114 -7.52 0.51 -19.77
N LYS A 115 -8.37 1.15 -18.94
CA LYS A 115 -9.32 2.20 -19.38
C LYS A 115 -8.95 3.63 -18.98
N SER A 116 -7.86 3.85 -18.25
CA SER A 116 -7.51 5.15 -17.66
C SER A 116 -6.06 5.54 -17.99
N THR A 117 -5.85 6.78 -18.45
CA THR A 117 -4.51 7.39 -18.50
C THR A 117 -3.96 7.70 -17.10
N GLU A 118 -4.81 7.63 -16.09
CA GLU A 118 -4.54 8.11 -14.73
C GLU A 118 -3.79 7.10 -13.86
N ARG A 119 -3.27 7.56 -12.72
CA ARG A 119 -2.43 6.74 -11.83
C ARG A 119 -3.31 5.93 -10.89
N ILE A 120 -2.87 4.72 -10.55
CA ILE A 120 -3.55 3.84 -9.58
C ILE A 120 -2.58 3.31 -8.51
N ASP A 121 -1.36 3.85 -8.47
CA ASP A 121 -0.26 3.30 -7.65
C ASP A 121 -0.62 3.27 -6.16
N GLY A 122 -1.34 4.27 -5.65
CA GLY A 122 -1.82 4.29 -4.27
C GLY A 122 -2.92 3.26 -3.97
N ALA A 123 -3.78 2.95 -4.95
CA ALA A 123 -4.76 1.87 -4.80
C ALA A 123 -4.08 0.49 -4.80
N VAL A 124 -3.09 0.29 -5.69
CA VAL A 124 -2.26 -0.92 -5.72
C VAL A 124 -1.47 -1.09 -4.42
N ALA A 125 -0.85 -0.01 -3.94
CA ALA A 125 -0.12 -0.01 -2.66
C ALA A 125 -1.04 -0.36 -1.47
N LEU A 126 -2.28 0.14 -1.45
CA LEU A 126 -3.26 -0.22 -0.43
C LEU A 126 -3.61 -1.72 -0.49
N ILE A 127 -3.82 -2.27 -1.68
CA ILE A 127 -4.11 -3.71 -1.87
C ILE A 127 -2.93 -4.57 -1.38
N MET A 128 -1.70 -4.17 -1.71
CA MET A 128 -0.49 -4.87 -1.25
C MET A 128 -0.32 -4.80 0.27
N ALA A 129 -0.55 -3.63 0.86
CA ALA A 129 -0.50 -3.45 2.31
C ALA A 129 -1.57 -4.29 3.02
N LEU A 130 -2.78 -4.36 2.46
CA LEU A 130 -3.87 -5.17 2.99
C LEU A 130 -3.55 -6.67 2.95
N ASP A 131 -2.94 -7.17 1.87
CA ASP A 131 -2.49 -8.58 1.83
C ASP A 131 -1.52 -8.89 2.96
N ARG A 132 -0.54 -8.01 3.20
CA ARG A 132 0.42 -8.22 4.30
C ARG A 132 -0.26 -8.16 5.66
N ALA A 133 -1.20 -7.24 5.85
CA ALA A 133 -1.98 -7.19 7.08
C ALA A 133 -2.75 -8.50 7.32
N ILE A 134 -3.46 -9.01 6.31
CA ILE A 134 -4.25 -10.26 6.42
C ILE A 134 -3.36 -11.47 6.71
N ARG A 135 -2.20 -11.58 6.07
CA ARG A 135 -1.29 -12.74 6.27
C ARG A 135 -0.60 -12.73 7.63
N ASN A 136 -0.46 -11.55 8.23
CA ASN A 136 0.14 -11.36 9.54
C ASN A 136 -0.90 -11.15 10.65
N ASP A 137 -2.18 -11.39 10.36
CA ASP A 137 -3.24 -11.37 11.35
C ASP A 137 -3.08 -12.58 12.28
N SER A 138 -2.13 -12.42 13.18
CA SER A 138 -2.00 -13.20 14.39
C SER A 138 -3.01 -12.59 15.34
N ASN A 139 -4.03 -13.36 15.73
CA ASN A 139 -5.12 -13.02 16.67
C ASN A 139 -4.67 -12.50 18.07
N SER A 140 -3.42 -12.07 18.22
CA SER A 140 -2.99 -11.11 19.23
C SER A 140 -3.89 -9.89 19.16
N GLY A 141 -4.85 -9.81 20.09
CA GLY A 141 -5.80 -8.69 20.20
C GLY A 141 -5.12 -7.32 20.23
N SER A 142 -5.93 -6.28 20.11
CA SER A 142 -5.43 -4.91 20.03
C SER A 142 -4.60 -4.55 21.26
N ILE A 143 -3.50 -3.82 21.09
CA ILE A 143 -2.76 -3.28 22.24
C ILE A 143 -3.66 -2.36 23.09
N TYR A 144 -4.69 -1.77 22.48
CA TYR A 144 -5.70 -0.99 23.21
C TYR A 144 -6.59 -1.85 24.09
N ASP A 145 -6.78 -3.15 23.78
CA ASP A 145 -7.53 -4.07 24.63
C ASP A 145 -6.78 -4.36 25.94
N GLN A 146 -5.44 -4.34 25.90
CA GLN A 146 -4.60 -4.57 27.08
C GLN A 146 -4.24 -3.27 27.82
N ARG A 147 -3.77 -2.26 27.07
CA ARG A 147 -3.23 -1.00 27.60
C ARG A 147 -4.31 0.07 27.80
N GLY A 148 -5.43 -0.04 27.10
CA GLY A 148 -6.40 1.05 26.97
C GLY A 148 -5.94 2.15 25.99
N ILE A 149 -6.81 3.15 25.81
CA ILE A 149 -6.52 4.36 25.03
C ILE A 149 -5.62 5.27 25.87
N LEU A 150 -4.48 5.69 25.32
CA LEU A 150 -3.68 6.75 25.94
C LEU A 150 -4.25 8.11 25.51
N ILE A 151 -4.56 8.95 26.50
CA ILE A 151 -4.82 10.37 26.28
C ILE A 151 -3.52 11.08 26.64
N LEU A 152 -2.85 11.64 25.63
CA LEU A 152 -1.62 12.41 25.76
C LEU A 152 -1.91 13.91 25.75
#